data_AF-A0A836BK75-F1
#
_entry.id   AF-A0A836BK75-F1
#
_cell.length_a   1.000
_cell.length_b   1.000
_cell.length_c   1.000
_cell.angle_alpha   90.00
_cell.angle_beta   90.00
_cell.angle_gamma   90.00
#
_symmetry.space_group_name_H-M   'P 1'
#
loop_
_entity.id
_entity.type
_entity.pdbx_description
1 polymer ?
#
loop_
_entity_poly.entity_id
_entity_poly.type
_entity_poly.pdbx_seq_one_letter_code
_entity_poly.pdbx_strand_id
1 'polypeptide(L)'
;MYSPQDLTDGYVCAPYMHNHDSIELKDIWSHSKNIHDMYFVTATFSNEAKPYFTSCANHYILAKFKDNKKILKELEKFKLEKASFIFNMDDGLFERETNGSMNFVSVYYLEYGDSIDDFREVANVISKRDKIGCAGIGHMDVFSNEPPKFTFPYGDNIVILEVSSEKSHQSVNQYCEKTRRDVCRKGITLTNLVSLSILDKLK
;
A
#
# COMPACT_ATOMS: atom_id res chain seq x y z
N MET A 1 2.67 26.71 3.41
CA MET A 1 2.42 26.70 4.88
C MET A 1 1.72 25.38 5.19
N TYR A 2 2.42 24.40 5.75
CA TYR A 2 1.82 23.12 6.15
C TYR A 2 1.81 23.02 7.68
N SER A 3 0.61 23.09 8.25
CA SER A 3 0.19 22.51 9.53
C SER A 3 -1.33 22.72 9.60
N PRO A 4 -2.08 21.66 9.89
CA PRO A 4 -2.01 20.97 11.17
C PRO A 4 -1.34 19.59 11.06
N GLN A 5 -1.02 19.07 12.23
CA GLN A 5 -0.44 17.77 12.46
C GLN A 5 -1.54 16.69 12.27
N ASP A 6 -2.06 16.58 11.05
CA ASP A 6 -3.31 15.87 10.76
C ASP A 6 -3.19 14.36 10.98
N LEU A 7 -4.27 13.76 11.49
CA LEU A 7 -4.41 12.31 11.47
C LEU A 7 -4.50 11.88 10.01
N THR A 8 -3.44 11.28 9.50
CA THR A 8 -3.48 10.56 8.23
C THR A 8 -3.91 9.12 8.50
N ASP A 9 -4.87 8.64 7.73
CA ASP A 9 -5.21 7.24 7.62
C ASP A 9 -4.42 6.59 6.48
N GLY A 10 -4.53 5.28 6.32
CA GLY A 10 -3.80 4.57 5.27
C GLY A 10 -3.54 3.12 5.59
N TYR A 11 -2.45 2.60 5.02
CA TYR A 11 -2.08 1.19 5.12
C TYR A 11 -0.70 1.02 5.71
N VAL A 12 -0.56 0.10 6.66
CA VAL A 12 0.74 -0.35 7.13
C VAL A 12 0.95 -1.81 6.77
N CYS A 13 2.11 -2.11 6.20
CA CYS A 13 2.62 -3.44 5.94
C CYS A 13 3.72 -3.74 6.98
N ALA A 14 3.41 -4.51 8.01
CA ALA A 14 4.42 -5.04 8.94
C ALA A 14 4.82 -6.47 8.54
N PRO A 15 6.12 -6.80 8.46
CA PRO A 15 6.58 -8.13 8.07
C PRO A 15 6.11 -9.18 9.08
N TYR A 16 5.57 -10.28 8.58
CA TYR A 16 5.11 -11.39 9.40
C TYR A 16 6.04 -12.59 9.26
N MET A 17 6.97 -12.70 10.21
CA MET A 17 8.03 -13.73 10.19
C MET A 17 7.73 -14.91 11.14
N HIS A 18 6.53 -14.96 11.73
CA HIS A 18 6.13 -15.94 12.73
C HIS A 18 7.06 -15.98 13.97
N ASN A 19 7.80 -14.90 14.22
CA ASN A 19 8.57 -14.71 15.45
C ASN A 19 7.71 -14.03 16.52
N HIS A 20 8.22 -13.99 17.76
CA HIS A 20 7.50 -13.43 18.91
C HIS A 20 6.96 -12.02 18.63
N ASP A 21 7.83 -11.09 18.21
CA ASP A 21 7.50 -9.70 17.91
C ASP A 21 6.38 -9.58 16.85
N SER A 22 6.45 -10.33 15.74
CA SER A 22 5.43 -10.26 14.68
C SER A 22 4.07 -10.84 15.11
N ILE A 23 4.06 -11.84 15.99
CA ILE A 23 2.84 -12.42 16.56
C ILE A 23 2.21 -11.46 17.56
N GLU A 24 3.01 -10.87 18.44
CA GLU A 24 2.55 -9.88 19.42
C GLU A 24 2.01 -8.62 18.75
N LEU A 25 2.70 -8.10 17.73
CA LEU A 25 2.22 -6.94 16.96
C LEU A 25 0.86 -7.22 16.30
N LYS A 26 0.71 -8.40 15.67
CA LYS A 26 -0.57 -8.83 15.09
C LYS A 26 -1.68 -8.86 16.15
N ASP A 27 -1.40 -9.37 17.35
CA ASP A 27 -2.39 -9.46 18.43
C ASP A 27 -2.78 -8.09 18.98
N ILE A 28 -1.82 -7.17 19.13
CA ILE A 28 -2.10 -5.79 19.54
C ILE A 28 -2.97 -5.08 18.49
N TRP A 29 -2.66 -5.24 17.20
CA TRP A 29 -3.41 -4.62 16.11
C TRP A 29 -4.82 -5.18 15.97
N SER A 30 -5.03 -6.48 16.21
CA SER A 30 -6.36 -7.09 16.17
C SER A 30 -7.29 -6.44 17.21
N HIS A 31 -6.76 -6.08 18.38
CA HIS A 31 -7.52 -5.41 19.46
C HIS A 31 -7.49 -3.87 19.38
N SER A 32 -6.65 -3.28 18.53
CA SER A 32 -6.49 -1.82 18.44
C SER A 32 -7.69 -1.15 17.79
N LYS A 33 -8.22 -0.08 18.40
CA LYS A 33 -9.24 0.79 17.79
C LYS A 33 -8.70 1.61 16.63
N ASN A 34 -7.37 1.69 16.48
CA ASN A 34 -6.72 2.40 15.39
C ASN A 34 -6.76 1.63 14.08
N ILE A 35 -6.90 0.31 14.13
CA ILE A 35 -6.97 -0.57 12.95
C ILE A 35 -8.43 -0.86 12.62
N HIS A 36 -8.83 -0.52 11.40
CA HIS A 36 -10.16 -0.80 10.86
C HIS A 36 -10.24 -2.22 10.32
N ASP A 37 -9.39 -2.54 9.35
CA ASP A 37 -9.28 -3.88 8.76
C ASP A 37 -7.84 -4.39 8.86
N MET A 38 -7.68 -5.71 8.89
CA MET A 38 -6.37 -6.35 8.89
C MET A 38 -6.36 -7.62 8.05
N TYR A 39 -5.26 -7.85 7.33
CA TYR A 39 -5.13 -8.93 6.36
C TYR A 39 -3.76 -9.59 6.46
N PHE A 40 -3.73 -10.90 6.24
CA PHE A 40 -2.50 -11.61 5.95
C PHE A 40 -2.27 -11.59 4.43
N VAL A 41 -1.11 -11.09 3.99
CA VAL A 41 -0.85 -10.86 2.56
C VAL A 41 0.51 -11.40 2.12
N THR A 42 0.59 -11.80 0.85
CA THR A 42 1.87 -12.01 0.16
C THR A 42 2.23 -10.74 -0.62
N ALA A 43 3.41 -10.20 -0.36
CA ALA A 43 3.95 -9.04 -1.07
C ALA A 43 4.82 -9.46 -2.26
N THR A 44 4.59 -8.86 -3.42
CA THR A 44 5.41 -9.01 -4.61
C THR A 44 5.90 -7.65 -5.05
N PHE A 45 7.14 -7.32 -4.71
CA PHE A 45 7.79 -6.07 -5.10
C PHE A 45 8.23 -6.11 -6.56
N SER A 46 8.09 -4.98 -7.24
CA SER A 46 8.57 -4.81 -8.61
C SER A 46 10.10 -4.91 -8.68
N ASN A 47 10.64 -5.16 -9.88
CA ASN A 47 12.09 -5.23 -10.04
C ASN A 47 12.75 -3.86 -9.85
N GLU A 48 12.00 -2.79 -10.10
CA GLU A 48 12.38 -1.40 -9.96
C GLU A 48 12.44 -0.97 -8.49
N ALA A 49 11.57 -1.54 -7.64
CA ALA A 49 11.53 -1.26 -6.20
C ALA A 49 12.61 -2.01 -5.40
N LYS A 50 12.96 -3.24 -5.80
CA LYS A 50 13.90 -4.12 -5.08
C LYS A 50 15.25 -3.47 -4.68
N PRO A 51 15.91 -2.66 -5.52
CA PRO A 51 17.18 -2.02 -5.16
C PRO A 51 17.07 -1.06 -3.97
N TYR A 52 15.89 -0.46 -3.75
CA TYR A 52 15.64 0.48 -2.67
C TYR A 52 15.29 -0.22 -1.35
N PHE A 53 14.75 -1.44 -1.42
CA PHE A 53 14.22 -2.16 -0.25
C PHE A 53 14.84 -3.56 -0.11
N THR A 54 16.12 -3.61 0.25
CA THR A 54 16.89 -4.87 0.35
C THR A 54 16.42 -5.79 1.48
N SER A 55 15.64 -5.28 2.44
CA SER A 55 15.15 -6.01 3.62
C SER A 55 13.64 -6.29 3.56
N CYS A 56 13.08 -6.52 2.38
CA CYS A 56 11.67 -6.96 2.25
C CYS A 56 11.45 -8.40 2.75
N ALA A 57 10.23 -8.67 3.23
CA ALA A 57 9.70 -10.00 3.48
C ALA A 57 8.81 -10.48 2.32
N ASN A 58 8.41 -11.75 2.34
CA ASN A 58 7.40 -12.26 1.41
C ASN A 58 5.98 -12.12 1.97
N HIS A 59 5.83 -12.19 3.29
CA HIS A 59 4.55 -12.17 3.98
C HIS A 59 4.47 -10.98 4.93
N TYR A 60 3.31 -10.34 4.93
CA TYR A 60 3.05 -9.14 5.72
C TYR A 60 1.68 -9.23 6.40
N ILE A 61 1.55 -8.54 7.52
CA ILE A 61 0.27 -8.07 8.03
C ILE A 61 0.02 -6.71 7.38
N LEU A 62 -1.00 -6.64 6.53
CA LEU A 62 -1.52 -5.39 5.98
C LEU A 62 -2.65 -4.91 6.88
N ALA A 63 -2.52 -3.73 7.47
CA ALA A 63 -3.54 -3.15 8.34
C ALA A 63 -3.96 -1.76 7.85
N LYS A 64 -5.27 -1.51 7.74
CA LYS A 64 -5.83 -0.20 7.43
C LYS A 64 -5.96 0.59 8.73
N PHE A 65 -5.18 1.64 8.90
CA PHE A 65 -5.11 2.43 10.14
C PHE A 65 -5.81 3.79 10.00
N LYS A 66 -6.14 4.42 11.14
CA LYS A 66 -6.78 5.75 11.20
C LYS A 66 -5.87 6.88 11.64
N ASP A 67 -4.77 6.56 12.32
CA ASP A 67 -3.82 7.52 12.90
C ASP A 67 -2.40 7.00 12.73
N ASN A 68 -1.66 7.58 11.77
CA ASN A 68 -0.26 7.23 11.49
C ASN A 68 0.64 7.39 12.73
N LYS A 69 0.44 8.43 13.56
CA LYS A 69 1.31 8.66 14.74
C LYS A 69 1.22 7.52 15.75
N LYS A 70 0.05 6.88 15.87
CA LYS A 70 -0.10 5.69 16.71
C LYS A 70 0.60 4.48 16.11
N ILE A 71 0.50 4.29 14.80
CA ILE A 71 1.19 3.19 14.10
C ILE A 71 2.69 3.30 14.25
N LEU A 72 3.28 4.48 14.01
CA LEU A 72 4.72 4.70 14.17
C LEU A 72 5.18 4.37 15.59
N LYS A 73 4.49 4.87 16.61
CA LYS A 73 4.79 4.58 18.02
C LYS A 73 4.62 3.10 18.39
N GLU A 74 3.72 2.39 17.73
CA GLU A 74 3.56 0.95 17.93
C GLU A 74 4.72 0.19 17.28
N LEU A 75 5.08 0.51 16.04
CA LEU A 75 6.20 -0.09 15.31
C LEU A 75 7.55 0.12 16.03
N GLU A 76 7.76 1.29 16.64
CA GLU A 76 8.96 1.60 17.45
C GLU A 76 9.19 0.64 18.63
N LYS A 77 8.15 -0.04 19.11
CA LYS A 77 8.25 -0.99 20.23
C LYS A 77 8.81 -2.36 19.80
N PHE A 78 8.77 -2.67 18.51
CA PHE A 78 9.11 -3.99 17.98
C PHE A 78 10.42 -3.95 17.19
N LYS A 79 11.26 -4.98 17.36
CA LYS A 79 12.51 -5.10 16.63
C LYS A 79 12.29 -5.92 15.37
N LEU A 80 11.61 -5.33 14.40
CA LEU A 80 11.33 -5.98 13.14
C LEU A 80 12.61 -6.13 12.30
N GLU A 81 12.96 -7.37 11.95
CA GLU A 81 14.16 -7.69 11.15
C GLU A 81 14.05 -7.20 9.70
N LYS A 82 12.83 -7.02 9.21
CA LYS A 82 12.51 -6.64 7.82
C LYS A 82 11.83 -5.28 7.82
N ALA A 83 11.93 -4.57 6.70
CA ALA A 83 11.30 -3.26 6.56
C ALA A 83 9.78 -3.36 6.60
N SER A 84 9.17 -2.44 7.34
CA SER A 84 7.74 -2.14 7.29
C SER A 84 7.50 -0.95 6.38
N PHE A 85 6.37 -0.95 5.68
CA PHE A 85 5.98 0.11 4.75
C PHE A 85 4.69 0.74 5.25
N ILE A 86 4.63 2.06 5.26
CA ILE A 86 3.45 2.83 5.66
C ILE A 86 3.06 3.65 4.44
N PHE A 87 1.88 3.38 3.89
CA PHE A 87 1.29 4.13 2.80
C PHE A 87 0.22 5.04 3.39
N ASN A 88 0.57 6.30 3.62
CA ASN A 88 -0.36 7.32 4.07
C ASN A 88 -1.25 7.75 2.91
N MET A 89 -2.54 7.89 3.20
CA MET A 89 -3.51 8.41 2.25
C MET A 89 -3.63 9.92 2.46
N ASP A 90 -3.24 10.68 1.44
CA ASP A 90 -3.35 12.14 1.46
C ASP A 90 -4.69 12.59 0.86
N ASP A 91 -5.16 11.89 -0.18
CA ASP A 91 -6.47 12.14 -0.78
C ASP A 91 -7.05 10.87 -1.45
N GLY A 92 -8.38 10.78 -1.46
CA GLY A 92 -9.12 9.73 -2.16
C GLY A 92 -9.46 10.13 -3.59
N LEU A 93 -9.12 9.29 -4.57
CA LEU A 93 -9.53 9.52 -5.96
C LEU A 93 -11.00 9.14 -6.18
N PHE A 94 -11.42 8.00 -5.63
CA PHE A 94 -12.81 7.56 -5.57
C PHE A 94 -12.97 6.34 -4.65
N GLU A 95 -14.21 6.13 -4.20
CA GLU A 95 -14.66 4.91 -3.51
C GLU A 95 -16.01 4.49 -4.08
N ARG A 96 -16.21 3.18 -4.26
CA ARG A 96 -17.47 2.58 -4.71
C ARG A 96 -17.59 1.14 -4.25
N GLU A 97 -18.82 0.64 -4.25
CA GLU A 97 -19.08 -0.78 -4.05
C GLU A 97 -18.57 -1.61 -5.24
N THR A 98 -17.97 -2.75 -4.93
CA THR A 98 -17.53 -3.75 -5.90
C THR A 98 -18.17 -5.09 -5.59
N ASN A 99 -18.35 -5.91 -6.61
CA ASN A 99 -18.79 -7.29 -6.41
C ASN A 99 -17.66 -8.12 -5.76
N GLY A 100 -17.97 -8.70 -4.60
CA GLY A 100 -17.05 -9.55 -3.84
C GLY A 100 -16.22 -8.77 -2.80
N SER A 101 -15.37 -9.50 -2.09
CA SER A 101 -14.46 -8.92 -1.10
C SER A 101 -13.15 -8.46 -1.75
N MET A 102 -12.55 -7.42 -1.17
CA MET A 102 -11.18 -7.02 -1.50
C MET A 102 -10.26 -8.21 -1.28
N ASN A 103 -9.53 -8.60 -2.32
CA ASN A 103 -8.57 -9.69 -2.25
C ASN A 103 -7.19 -9.30 -2.78
N PHE A 104 -7.01 -8.03 -3.17
CA PHE A 104 -5.75 -7.55 -3.70
C PHE A 104 -5.61 -6.05 -3.47
N VAL A 105 -4.43 -5.63 -3.02
CA VAL A 105 -4.04 -4.22 -2.97
C VAL A 105 -2.83 -4.02 -3.87
N SER A 106 -2.88 -3.05 -4.78
CA SER A 106 -1.77 -2.75 -5.67
C SER A 106 -1.30 -1.32 -5.45
N VAL A 107 0.00 -1.16 -5.21
CA VAL A 107 0.62 0.13 -4.93
C VAL A 107 1.55 0.49 -6.07
N TYR A 108 1.47 1.73 -6.52
CA TYR A 108 2.25 2.30 -7.61
C TYR A 108 2.88 3.62 -7.17
N TYR A 109 3.84 4.09 -7.96
CA TYR A 109 4.37 5.45 -7.85
C TYR A 109 4.43 6.12 -9.22
N LEU A 110 4.38 7.44 -9.22
CA LEU A 110 4.62 8.27 -10.40
C LEU A 110 6.07 8.74 -10.39
N GLU A 111 6.81 8.44 -11.47
CA GLU A 111 8.21 8.88 -11.63
C GLU A 111 8.30 10.37 -11.99
N TYR A 112 7.35 10.81 -12.81
CA TYR A 112 7.18 12.17 -13.29
C TYR A 112 5.68 12.43 -13.38
N GLY A 113 5.23 13.66 -13.07
CA GLY A 113 3.82 14.01 -13.11
C GLY A 113 3.13 13.91 -11.75
N ASP A 114 3.61 14.71 -10.81
CA ASP A 114 3.01 15.00 -9.51
C ASP A 114 1.98 16.15 -9.59
N SER A 115 1.57 16.53 -10.80
CA SER A 115 0.60 17.58 -11.00
C SER A 115 -0.82 17.07 -10.72
N ILE A 116 -1.69 17.99 -10.33
CA ILE A 116 -3.13 17.71 -10.15
C ILE A 116 -3.74 17.13 -11.45
N ASP A 117 -3.25 17.55 -12.62
CA ASP A 117 -3.78 17.07 -13.90
C ASP A 117 -3.35 15.62 -14.19
N ASP A 118 -2.15 15.22 -13.77
CA ASP A 118 -1.71 13.84 -13.87
C ASP A 118 -2.54 12.93 -12.97
N PHE A 119 -2.76 13.31 -11.70
CA PHE A 119 -3.63 12.56 -10.79
C PHE A 119 -5.07 12.45 -11.30
N ARG A 120 -5.61 13.51 -11.90
CA ARG A 120 -6.93 13.47 -12.55
C ARG A 120 -6.99 12.48 -13.70
N GLU A 121 -5.96 12.45 -14.55
CA GLU A 121 -5.94 11.52 -15.68
C GLU A 121 -5.73 10.07 -15.22
N VAL A 122 -4.93 9.85 -14.17
CA VAL A 122 -4.85 8.55 -13.46
C VAL A 122 -6.25 8.15 -12.98
N ALA A 123 -6.95 9.02 -12.25
CA ALA A 123 -8.31 8.76 -11.77
C ALA A 123 -9.30 8.47 -12.91
N ASN A 124 -9.22 9.21 -14.03
CA ASN A 124 -10.07 9.02 -15.21
C ASN A 124 -9.89 7.65 -15.87
N VAL A 125 -8.67 7.10 -15.85
CA VAL A 125 -8.40 5.77 -16.38
C VAL A 125 -8.83 4.68 -15.38
N ILE A 126 -8.50 4.86 -14.11
CA ILE A 126 -8.73 3.87 -13.06
C ILE A 126 -10.22 3.77 -12.69
N SER A 127 -10.98 4.86 -12.67
CA SER A 127 -12.42 4.84 -12.39
C SER A 127 -13.24 3.97 -13.36
N LYS A 128 -12.75 3.77 -14.58
CA LYS A 128 -13.36 2.90 -15.61
C LYS A 128 -13.17 1.40 -15.33
N ARG A 129 -12.41 1.04 -14.30
CA ARG A 129 -12.05 -0.34 -13.94
C ARG A 129 -12.96 -0.91 -12.86
N ASP A 130 -14.06 -1.51 -13.30
CA ASP A 130 -15.11 -2.16 -12.49
C ASP A 130 -14.68 -2.90 -11.21
N LYS A 131 -13.51 -3.54 -11.19
CA LYS A 131 -13.00 -4.31 -10.05
C LYS A 131 -12.27 -3.49 -9.00
N ILE A 132 -11.93 -2.24 -9.32
CA ILE A 132 -11.29 -1.32 -8.40
C ILE A 132 -12.39 -0.63 -7.62
N GLY A 133 -12.42 -0.88 -6.30
CA GLY A 133 -13.43 -0.34 -5.40
C GLY A 133 -13.00 0.97 -4.78
N CYS A 134 -11.72 1.07 -4.41
CA CYS A 134 -11.15 2.27 -3.85
C CYS A 134 -9.81 2.58 -4.55
N ALA A 135 -9.58 3.85 -4.81
CA ALA A 135 -8.29 4.35 -5.27
C ALA A 135 -7.98 5.65 -4.53
N GLY A 136 -6.71 5.83 -4.16
CA GLY A 136 -6.25 7.08 -3.59
C GLY A 136 -4.78 7.33 -3.82
N ILE A 137 -4.36 8.51 -3.41
CA ILE A 137 -3.00 9.01 -3.55
C ILE A 137 -2.43 9.37 -2.18
N GLY A 138 -1.12 9.30 -2.08
CA GLY A 138 -0.43 9.87 -0.94
C GLY A 138 1.05 9.56 -0.95
N HIS A 139 1.62 9.33 0.24
CA HIS A 139 3.05 9.14 0.41
C HIS A 139 3.39 7.87 1.18
N MET A 140 4.63 7.43 1.04
CA MET A 140 5.17 6.24 1.69
C MET A 140 6.31 6.57 2.64
N ASP A 141 6.17 6.09 3.88
CA ASP A 141 7.25 5.98 4.83
C ASP A 141 7.77 4.53 4.92
N VAL A 142 9.06 4.38 5.19
CA VAL A 142 9.69 3.08 5.42
C VAL A 142 10.24 3.04 6.84
N PHE A 143 9.75 2.10 7.63
CA PHE A 143 10.23 1.84 8.97
C PHE A 143 11.13 0.59 8.97
N SER A 144 12.41 0.77 9.26
CA SER A 144 13.40 -0.30 9.27
C SER A 144 14.45 -0.05 10.33
N ASN A 145 14.89 -1.11 11.01
CA ASN A 145 16.00 -1.05 11.95
C ASN A 145 17.35 -0.83 11.24
N GLU A 146 17.43 -1.19 9.96
CA GLU A 146 18.57 -0.89 9.10
C GLU A 146 18.16 0.17 8.07
N PRO A 147 18.80 1.34 8.03
CA PRO A 147 18.46 2.37 7.06
C PRO A 147 18.75 1.86 5.63
N PRO A 148 17.90 2.18 4.65
CA PRO A 148 18.14 1.78 3.27
C PRO A 148 19.42 2.46 2.75
N LYS A 149 20.16 1.76 1.88
CA LYS A 149 21.38 2.31 1.26
C LYS A 149 21.10 3.51 0.35
N PHE A 150 19.89 3.59 -0.20
CA PHE A 150 19.44 4.64 -1.08
C PHE A 150 18.04 5.10 -0.64
N THR A 151 17.83 6.41 -0.63
CA THR A 151 16.50 6.97 -0.45
C THR A 151 15.66 6.67 -1.70
N PHE A 152 14.45 6.16 -1.49
CA PHE A 152 13.50 5.99 -2.57
C PHE A 152 12.97 7.36 -3.02
N PRO A 153 13.18 7.78 -4.28
CA PRO A 153 12.94 9.17 -4.69
C PRO A 153 11.48 9.50 -4.97
N TYR A 154 10.60 8.50 -5.04
CA TYR A 154 9.18 8.66 -5.43
C TYR A 154 8.22 8.41 -4.26
N GLY A 155 8.72 8.56 -3.04
CA GLY A 155 7.95 8.31 -1.81
C GLY A 155 6.71 9.19 -1.68
N ASP A 156 6.71 10.40 -2.26
CA ASP A 156 5.62 11.37 -2.12
C ASP A 156 4.50 11.21 -3.17
N ASN A 157 4.68 10.30 -4.16
CA ASN A 157 3.81 10.20 -5.34
C ASN A 157 3.19 8.80 -5.47
N ILE A 158 2.60 8.31 -4.40
CA ILE A 158 2.05 6.95 -4.31
C ILE A 158 0.60 6.92 -4.78
N VAL A 159 0.23 5.84 -5.49
CA VAL A 159 -1.16 5.52 -5.86
C VAL A 159 -1.49 4.14 -5.30
N ILE A 160 -2.57 4.04 -4.53
CA ILE A 160 -3.03 2.79 -3.90
C ILE A 160 -4.36 2.38 -4.51
N LEU A 161 -4.48 1.11 -4.92
CA LEU A 161 -5.70 0.54 -5.50
C LEU A 161 -6.16 -0.66 -4.68
N GLU A 162 -7.40 -0.60 -4.18
CA GLU A 162 -8.11 -1.74 -3.59
C GLU A 162 -8.92 -2.46 -4.68
N VAL A 163 -8.65 -3.76 -4.87
CA VAL A 163 -9.25 -4.55 -5.95
C VAL A 163 -10.00 -5.76 -5.40
N SER A 164 -11.22 -5.95 -5.88
CA SER A 164 -12.11 -7.04 -5.52
C SER A 164 -12.41 -7.89 -6.74
N SER A 165 -12.12 -9.19 -6.66
CA SER A 165 -12.30 -10.10 -7.79
C SER A 165 -12.29 -11.55 -7.37
N GLU A 166 -13.26 -12.36 -7.79
CA GLU A 166 -13.29 -13.82 -7.52
C GLU A 166 -12.22 -14.63 -8.29
N LYS A 167 -11.47 -13.97 -9.20
CA LYS A 167 -10.37 -14.60 -9.95
C LYS A 167 -9.12 -14.79 -9.09
N SER A 168 -8.21 -15.66 -9.55
CA SER A 168 -6.90 -15.88 -8.92
C SER A 168 -6.07 -14.60 -8.79
N HIS A 169 -5.19 -14.53 -7.80
CA HIS A 169 -4.27 -13.40 -7.61
C HIS A 169 -3.41 -13.11 -8.84
N GLN A 170 -3.01 -14.12 -9.61
CA GLN A 170 -2.27 -13.89 -10.87
C GLN A 170 -3.13 -13.16 -11.90
N SER A 171 -4.42 -13.50 -12.00
CA SER A 171 -5.35 -12.85 -12.92
C SER A 171 -5.64 -11.41 -12.49
N VAL A 172 -5.73 -11.16 -11.18
CA VAL A 172 -5.89 -9.80 -10.63
C VAL A 172 -4.64 -8.96 -10.88
N ASN A 173 -3.45 -9.51 -10.65
CA ASN A 173 -2.20 -8.81 -10.98
C ASN A 173 -2.10 -8.44 -12.47
N GLN A 174 -2.51 -9.34 -13.38
CA GLN A 174 -2.56 -9.03 -14.81
C GLN A 174 -3.58 -7.92 -15.15
N TYR A 175 -4.70 -7.87 -14.44
CA TYR A 175 -5.68 -6.79 -14.55
C TYR A 175 -5.08 -5.45 -14.12
N CYS A 176 -4.40 -5.42 -12.97
CA CYS A 176 -3.68 -4.27 -12.44
C CYS A 176 -2.60 -3.79 -13.41
N GLU A 177 -1.78 -4.69 -13.98
CA GLU A 177 -0.78 -4.35 -15.01
C GLU A 177 -1.40 -3.84 -16.32
N LYS A 178 -2.59 -4.31 -16.69
CA LYS A 178 -3.32 -3.75 -17.84
C LYS A 178 -3.80 -2.33 -17.53
N THR A 179 -4.31 -2.07 -16.32
CA THR A 179 -4.68 -0.73 -15.85
C THR A 179 -3.49 0.22 -15.87
N ARG A 180 -2.35 -0.20 -15.32
CA ARG A 180 -1.11 0.56 -15.35
C ARG A 180 -0.68 0.93 -16.77
N ARG A 181 -0.72 -0.02 -17.71
CA ARG A 181 -0.40 0.24 -19.12
C ARG A 181 -1.38 1.22 -19.79
N ASP A 182 -2.65 1.20 -19.41
CA ASP A 182 -3.64 2.15 -19.94
C ASP A 182 -3.39 3.57 -19.42
N VAL A 183 -2.92 3.71 -18.17
CA VAL A 183 -2.42 4.99 -17.62
C VAL A 183 -1.18 5.45 -18.39
N CYS A 184 -0.21 4.55 -18.63
CA CYS A 184 0.99 4.87 -19.40
C CYS A 184 0.69 5.34 -20.83
N ARG A 185 -0.38 4.83 -21.47
CA ARG A 185 -0.83 5.29 -22.79
C ARG A 185 -1.35 6.73 -22.80
N LYS A 186 -1.62 7.31 -21.63
CA LYS A 186 -1.95 8.73 -21.47
C LYS A 186 -0.71 9.63 -21.27
N GLY A 187 0.49 9.06 -21.35
CA GLY A 187 1.75 9.78 -21.16
C GLY A 187 2.20 9.85 -19.70
N ILE A 188 1.54 9.13 -18.80
CA ILE A 188 1.82 9.17 -17.35
C ILE A 188 2.63 7.95 -16.95
N THR A 189 3.84 8.16 -16.44
CA THR A 189 4.75 7.08 -16.02
C THR A 189 4.34 6.54 -14.64
N LEU A 190 3.39 5.61 -14.66
CA LEU A 190 2.96 4.87 -13.47
C LEU A 190 3.71 3.52 -13.39
N THR A 191 4.51 3.37 -12.34
CA THR A 191 5.35 2.18 -12.11
C THR A 191 4.86 1.41 -10.89
N ASN A 192 4.80 0.08 -10.99
CA ASN A 192 4.39 -0.77 -9.87
C ASN A 192 5.46 -0.70 -8.76
N LEU A 193 5.02 -0.55 -7.52
CA LEU A 193 5.87 -0.63 -6.34
C LEU A 193 5.80 -2.04 -5.74
N VAL A 194 4.59 -2.42 -5.34
CA VAL A 194 4.29 -3.67 -4.68
C VAL A 194 2.86 -4.10 -4.97
N SER A 195 2.69 -5.40 -5.18
CA SER A 195 1.39 -6.06 -5.27
C SER A 195 1.18 -6.94 -4.04
N LEU A 196 0.08 -6.71 -3.32
CA LEU A 196 -0.27 -7.37 -2.07
C LEU A 196 -1.46 -8.29 -2.32
N SER A 197 -1.21 -9.59 -2.37
CA SER A 197 -2.24 -10.62 -2.53
C SER A 197 -2.79 -11.01 -1.17
N ILE A 198 -4.10 -10.85 -0.94
CA ILE A 198 -4.71 -11.15 0.36
C ILE A 198 -4.96 -12.65 0.47
N LEU A 199 -4.34 -13.26 1.47
CA LEU A 199 -4.49 -14.68 1.77
C LEU A 199 -5.59 -14.93 2.80
N ASP A 200 -5.74 -14.03 3.78
CA ASP A 200 -6.73 -14.16 4.84
C ASP A 200 -7.14 -12.79 5.41
N LYS A 201 -8.38 -12.68 5.89
CA LYS A 201 -8.87 -11.50 6.64
C LYS A 201 -8.78 -11.79 8.13
N LEU A 202 -8.01 -10.97 8.84
CA LEU A 202 -7.71 -11.14 10.26
C LEU A 202 -8.58 -10.26 11.17
N LYS A 203 -9.09 -9.14 10.65
CA LYS A 203 -10.00 -8.21 11.32
C LYS A 203 -10.84 -7.51 10.27
#